data_AF-A0A2C9WI91-F1
#
_entry.id   AF-A0A2C9WI91-F1
#
_cell.length_a   1.000
_cell.length_b   1.000
_cell.length_c   1.000
_cell.angle_alpha   90.00
_cell.angle_beta   90.00
_cell.angle_gamma   90.00
#
_symmetry.space_group_name_H-M   'P 1'
#
loop_
_entity.id
_entity.type
_entity.pdbx_description
1 polymer ?
#
loop_
_entity_poly.entity_id
_entity_poly.type
_entity_poly.pdbx_seq_one_letter_code
_entity_poly.pdbx_strand_id
1 'polypeptide(L)' 'MRGGDDGGVDAYDSELSSCLPAVTSSTPPSSTCCSKLREQKPCLCEYMKNPNLKQYINLPGARRVSSACGLAFPSW' A
#
# COMPACT_ATOMS: atom_id res chain seq x y z
N MET A 1 27.45 -10.74 -10.34
CA MET A 1 27.59 -9.27 -10.19
C MET A 1 26.25 -8.62 -10.47
N ARG A 2 25.36 -8.53 -9.47
CA ARG A 2 24.12 -7.73 -9.59
C ARG A 2 24.38 -6.46 -8.80
N GLY A 3 24.71 -5.39 -9.51
CA GLY A 3 24.97 -4.08 -8.95
C GLY A 3 23.82 -3.13 -9.26
N GLY A 4 23.68 -2.12 -8.40
CA GLY A 4 22.94 -0.90 -8.70
C GLY A 4 21.91 -0.49 -7.66
N ASP A 5 22.35 -0.28 -6.43
CA ASP A 5 21.67 0.58 -5.47
C ASP A 5 21.86 2.06 -5.86
N ASP A 6 20.76 2.81 -5.69
CA ASP A 6 20.66 4.25 -5.37
C ASP A 6 20.10 5.21 -6.44
N GLY A 7 19.01 5.90 -6.09
CA GLY A 7 18.62 7.16 -6.72
C GLY A 7 17.13 7.55 -6.71
N GLY A 8 16.54 7.75 -5.53
CA GLY A 8 15.52 8.80 -5.33
C GLY A 8 14.04 8.41 -5.41
N VAL A 9 13.46 8.02 -4.28
CA VAL A 9 12.10 8.47 -3.91
C VAL A 9 12.19 9.10 -2.53
N ASP A 10 12.40 10.40 -2.54
CA ASP A 10 12.23 11.30 -1.40
C ASP A 10 10.90 11.02 -0.69
N ALA A 11 11.02 10.59 0.58
CA ALA A 11 10.12 10.85 1.70
C ALA A 11 8.64 11.20 1.42
N TYR A 12 7.95 10.47 0.56
CA TYR A 12 6.50 10.59 0.41
C TYR A 12 5.83 9.75 1.48
N ASP A 13 5.73 10.32 2.69
CA ASP A 13 5.10 9.71 3.88
C ASP A 13 5.60 8.28 4.17
N SER A 14 6.70 8.22 4.92
CA SER A 14 7.59 7.06 5.09
C SER A 14 6.95 5.80 5.70
N GLU A 15 5.66 5.82 6.03
CA GLU A 15 4.97 4.69 6.63
C GLU A 15 4.56 3.63 5.60
N LEU A 16 4.15 4.04 4.39
CA LEU A 16 3.65 3.12 3.35
C LEU A 16 4.64 2.86 2.21
N SER A 17 5.80 3.51 2.20
CA SER A 17 6.86 3.29 1.20
C SER A 17 7.29 1.82 1.12
N SER A 18 7.29 1.11 2.26
CA SER A 18 7.55 -0.33 2.35
C SER A 18 6.55 -1.21 1.59
N CYS A 19 5.38 -0.67 1.23
CA CYS A 19 4.37 -1.32 0.40
C CYS A 19 4.57 -1.09 -1.09
N LEU A 20 5.31 -0.06 -1.51
CA LEU A 20 5.50 0.31 -2.91
C LEU A 20 5.90 -0.88 -3.81
N PRO A 21 6.91 -1.70 -3.47
CA PRO A 21 7.26 -2.85 -4.31
C PRO A 21 6.10 -3.86 -4.44
N ALA A 22 5.30 -4.07 -3.40
CA ALA A 22 4.16 -4.98 -3.45
C ALA A 22 2.93 -4.40 -4.18
N VAL A 23 2.83 -3.07 -4.25
CA VAL A 23 1.79 -2.36 -5.02
C VAL A 23 2.12 -2.36 -6.51
N THR A 24 3.38 -2.07 -6.87
CA THR A 24 3.81 -1.90 -8.27
C THR A 24 4.21 -3.22 -8.93
N SER A 25 4.60 -4.22 -8.15
CA SER A 25 4.94 -5.56 -8.64
C SER A 25 4.04 -6.63 -8.04
N SER A 26 4.15 -7.86 -8.52
CA SER A 26 3.43 -9.02 -7.96
C SER A 26 4.18 -9.68 -6.79
N THR A 27 5.08 -8.94 -6.14
CA THR A 27 5.86 -9.40 -4.99
C THR A 27 5.00 -9.36 -3.72
N PRO A 28 5.11 -10.34 -2.80
CA PRO A 28 4.41 -10.30 -1.52
C PRO A 28 4.77 -9.05 -0.68
N PRO A 29 3.82 -8.47 0.08
CA PRO A 29 4.10 -7.35 0.98
C PRO A 29 5.00 -7.78 2.14
N SER A 30 5.84 -6.86 2.61
CA SER A 30 6.66 -7.05 3.79
C SER A 30 5.83 -6.98 5.08
N SER A 31 6.34 -7.54 6.17
CA SER A 31 5.71 -7.43 7.50
C SER A 31 5.59 -5.96 7.95
N THR A 32 6.60 -5.14 7.64
CA THR A 32 6.59 -3.69 7.90
C THR A 32 5.46 -3.00 7.15
N CYS A 33 5.31 -3.29 5.84
CA CYS A 33 4.20 -2.78 5.04
C CYS A 33 2.85 -3.13 5.67
N CYS A 34 2.61 -4.41 5.99
CA CYS A 34 1.34 -4.80 6.56
C CYS A 34 1.09 -4.21 7.96
N SER A 35 2.13 -3.98 8.76
CA SER A 35 1.98 -3.35 10.08
C SER A 35 1.59 -1.88 9.95
N LYS A 36 2.30 -1.13 9.10
CA LYS A 36 1.98 0.28 8.83
C LYS A 36 0.65 0.48 8.13
N LEU A 37 0.31 -0.38 7.18
CA LEU A 37 -0.98 -0.32 6.50
C LEU A 37 -2.16 -0.61 7.46
N ARG A 38 -1.95 -1.44 8.49
CA ARG A 38 -2.96 -1.68 9.54
C ARG A 38 -3.13 -0.49 10.47
N GLU A 39 -2.04 0.23 10.79
CA GLU A 39 -2.11 1.48 11.56
C GLU A 39 -2.96 2.54 10.84
N GLN A 40 -2.93 2.55 9.50
CA GLN A 40 -3.71 3.46 8.66
C GLN A 40 -5.18 3.05 8.47
N LYS A 41 -5.66 1.95 9.08
CA LYS A 41 -7.04 1.46 8.94
C LYS A 41 -8.15 2.53 9.15
N PRO A 42 -8.12 3.40 10.19
CA PRO A 42 -9.12 4.45 10.32
C PRO A 42 -9.08 5.45 9.14
N CYS A 43 -7.89 5.82 8.67
CA CYS A 43 -7.72 6.71 7.52
C CYS A 43 -8.23 6.09 6.21
N LEU A 44 -7.94 4.80 5.98
CA LEU A 44 -8.39 4.06 4.80
C LEU A 44 -9.92 4.02 4.68
N CYS A 45 -10.64 3.89 5.79
CA CYS A 45 -12.10 3.96 5.83
C CYS A 45 -12.62 5.32 5.36
N GLU A 46 -12.00 6.42 5.81
CA GLU A 46 -12.37 7.77 5.36
C GLU A 46 -11.99 8.03 3.91
N TYR A 47 -10.86 7.50 3.44
CA TYR A 47 -10.45 7.64 2.04
C TYR A 47 -11.42 6.91 1.10
N MET A 48 -12.02 5.79 1.53
CA MET A 48 -13.07 5.12 0.76
C MET A 48 -14.33 5.97 0.59
N LYS A 49 -14.61 6.89 1.52
CA LYS A 49 -15.75 7.82 1.44
C LYS A 49 -15.47 9.00 0.50
N ASN A 50 -14.19 9.34 0.27
CA ASN A 50 -13.81 10.40 -0.65
C ASN A 50 -13.72 9.84 -2.09
N PRO A 51 -14.58 10.26 -3.03
CA PRO A 51 -14.56 9.74 -4.40
C PRO A 51 -13.24 9.99 -5.12
N ASN A 52 -12.52 11.07 -4.78
CA ASN A 52 -11.21 11.38 -5.35
C ASN A 52 -10.11 10.44 -4.87
N LEU A 53 -10.25 9.86 -3.67
CA LEU A 53 -9.26 8.94 -3.10
C LEU A 53 -9.60 7.47 -3.36
N LYS A 54 -10.90 7.17 -3.48
CA LYS A 54 -11.44 5.84 -3.77
C LYS A 54 -10.79 5.19 -5.00
N GLN A 55 -10.43 5.97 -6.02
CA GLN A 55 -9.77 5.46 -7.22
C GLN A 55 -8.41 4.80 -6.92
N TYR A 56 -7.60 5.37 -6.02
CA TYR A 56 -6.28 4.83 -5.67
C TYR A 56 -6.39 3.52 -4.89
N ILE A 57 -7.37 3.45 -4.01
CA ILE A 57 -7.64 2.27 -3.20
C ILE A 57 -8.15 1.10 -4.06
N ASN A 58 -8.82 1.42 -5.16
CA ASN A 58 -9.34 0.42 -6.10
C ASN A 58 -8.33 -0.07 -7.13
N LEU A 59 -7.11 0.48 -7.13
CA LEU A 59 -6.06 -0.03 -7.99
C LEU A 59 -5.80 -1.51 -7.64
N PRO A 60 -5.53 -2.35 -8.66
CA PRO A 60 -5.33 -3.79 -8.45
C PRO A 60 -4.18 -4.08 -7.49
N GLY A 61 -3.10 -3.30 -7.53
CA GLY A 61 -1.99 -3.39 -6.59
C GLY A 61 -2.40 -3.10 -5.14
N ALA A 62 -3.16 -2.02 -4.92
CA ALA A 62 -3.65 -1.65 -3.59
C ALA A 62 -4.59 -2.71 -2.99
N ARG A 63 -5.51 -3.25 -3.80
CA ARG A 63 -6.39 -4.36 -3.37
C ARG A 63 -5.62 -5.62 -3.02
N ARG A 64 -4.65 -6.01 -3.85
CA ARG A 64 -3.81 -7.18 -3.62
C ARG A 64 -3.04 -7.06 -2.31
N VAL A 65 -2.35 -5.94 -2.09
CA VAL A 65 -1.58 -5.70 -0.85
C VAL A 65 -2.49 -5.73 0.36
N SER A 66 -3.64 -5.07 0.29
CA SER A 66 -4.61 -5.04 1.40
C SER A 66 -5.13 -6.44 1.74
N SER A 67 -5.49 -7.22 0.72
CA SER A 67 -5.91 -8.62 0.90
C SER A 67 -4.81 -9.48 1.49
N ALA A 68 -3.57 -9.35 1.01
CA ALA A 68 -2.43 -10.10 1.52
C ALA A 68 -2.08 -9.73 2.97
N CYS A 69 -2.30 -8.47 3.36
CA CYS A 69 -2.11 -7.99 4.73
C CYS A 69 -3.31 -8.26 5.67
N GLY A 70 -4.36 -8.94 5.21
CA GLY A 70 -5.54 -9.26 6.02
C GLY A 70 -6.43 -8.05 6.34
N LEU A 71 -6.34 -6.97 5.55
CA LEU A 71 -7.22 -5.83 5.66
C LEU A 71 -8.50 -6.12 4.88
N ALA A 72 -9.59 -6.37 5.62
CA ALA A 72 -10.91 -6.51 5.05
C ALA A 72 -11.30 -5.20 4.35
N PHE A 73 -11.22 -5.19 3.03
CA PHE A 73 -11.89 -4.19 2.23
C PHE A 73 -13.39 -4.49 2.28
N PRO A 74 -14.26 -3.58 2.75
CA PRO A 74 -15.68 -3.77 2.58
C PRO A 74 -15.96 -3.86 1.07
N SER A 75 -16.39 -5.04 0.64
CA SER A 75 -17.04 -5.20 -0.66
C SER A 75 -18.28 -4.33 -0.64
N TRP A 76 -18.39 -3.41 -1.61
CA TRP A 76 -19.61 -2.61 -1.79
C TRP A 76 -20.82 -3.50 -2.00
#